data_AF-A0A0Q1BPF9-F1
#
_entry.id   AF-A0A0Q1BPF9-F1
#
_cell.length_a   1.000
_cell.length_b   1.000
_cell.length_c   1.000
_cell.angle_alpha   90.00
_cell.angle_beta   90.00
_cell.angle_gamma   90.00
#
_symmetry.space_group_name_H-M   'P 1'
#
loop_
_entity.id
_entity.type
_entity.pdbx_description
1 polymer ?
#
loop_
_entity_poly.entity_id
_entity_poly.type
_entity_poly.pdbx_seq_one_letter_code
_entity_poly.pdbx_strand_id
1 'polypeptide(L)'
;MVLENGTAYRATVEVADADTYTFVEQGLLGERIPITVSDVRVFNETGDVAFDDAVSSITFPKGTYTITYTGPVRDSTLQATFDRPYDIELIIPSPFHVENPLLGMVSPGAEIIEENGTVTVRWEQVRSFESRFYDPGREQALIIFGTFWIALCALFLVPYLLMNRRS
;
A
#
# COMPACT_ATOMS: atom_id res chain seq x y z
N MET A 1 4.29 -1.67 -7.75
CA MET A 1 5.06 -2.77 -7.13
C MET A 1 5.83 -2.24 -5.92
N VAL A 2 5.67 -2.86 -4.76
CA VAL A 2 6.50 -2.59 -3.57
C VAL A 2 7.89 -3.20 -3.78
N LEU A 3 8.96 -2.51 -3.37
CA LEU A 3 10.32 -3.03 -3.45
C LEU A 3 10.57 -4.08 -2.36
N GLU A 4 11.56 -4.95 -2.54
CA GLU A 4 11.87 -6.07 -1.61
C GLU A 4 12.15 -5.63 -0.17
N ASN A 5 12.58 -4.38 0.04
CA ASN A 5 12.82 -3.82 1.37
C ASN A 5 11.54 -3.32 2.07
N GLY A 6 10.41 -3.21 1.35
CA GLY A 6 9.14 -2.70 1.87
C GLY A 6 9.10 -1.21 2.19
N THR A 7 10.18 -0.44 1.93
CA THR A 7 10.27 0.98 2.28
C THR A 7 9.97 1.92 1.11
N ALA A 8 9.89 1.38 -0.10
CA ALA A 8 9.62 2.14 -1.31
C ALA A 8 8.80 1.29 -2.28
N TYR A 9 8.17 1.96 -3.24
CA TYR A 9 7.40 1.33 -4.30
C TYR A 9 7.78 1.95 -5.64
N ARG A 10 7.74 1.14 -6.69
CA ARG A 10 7.79 1.59 -8.08
C ARG A 10 6.38 1.62 -8.65
N ALA A 11 5.99 2.76 -9.20
CA ALA A 11 4.72 2.94 -9.89
C ALA A 11 4.94 3.17 -11.37
N THR A 12 3.98 2.69 -12.16
CA THR A 12 3.86 2.93 -13.59
C THR A 12 2.46 3.48 -13.81
N VAL A 13 2.38 4.65 -14.44
CA VAL A 13 1.11 5.37 -14.65
C VAL A 13 1.02 5.78 -16.10
N GLU A 14 -0.10 5.48 -16.73
CA GLU A 14 -0.42 5.99 -18.06
C GLU A 14 -1.22 7.27 -17.92
N VAL A 15 -0.72 8.34 -18.52
CA VAL A 15 -1.37 9.65 -18.58
C VAL A 15 -1.74 9.95 -20.02
N ALA A 16 -2.97 10.42 -20.23
CA ALA A 16 -3.50 10.77 -21.54
C ALA A 16 -3.92 12.24 -21.57
N ASP A 17 -3.47 12.96 -22.61
CA ASP A 17 -3.74 14.38 -22.85
C ASP A 17 -3.31 15.31 -21.68
N ALA A 18 -2.23 14.95 -20.99
CA ALA A 18 -1.70 15.72 -19.86
C ALA A 18 -0.42 16.46 -20.25
N ASP A 19 -0.17 17.60 -19.59
CA ASP A 19 1.07 18.39 -19.67
C ASP A 19 1.80 18.45 -18.31
N THR A 20 1.13 18.06 -17.24
CA THR A 20 1.67 18.08 -15.87
C THR A 20 1.21 16.85 -15.11
N TYR A 21 2.12 16.27 -14.32
CA TYR A 21 1.80 15.21 -13.37
C TYR A 21 2.31 15.60 -11.98
N THR A 22 1.45 15.48 -10.96
CA THR A 22 1.81 15.81 -9.57
C THR A 22 1.86 14.52 -8.75
N PHE A 23 2.96 14.33 -8.02
CA PHE A 23 3.14 13.21 -7.12
C PHE A 23 2.52 13.54 -5.77
N VAL A 24 1.39 12.90 -5.46
CA VAL A 24 0.66 13.11 -4.22
C VAL A 24 0.25 11.79 -3.58
N GLU A 25 0.25 11.78 -2.26
CA GLU A 25 -0.35 10.75 -1.42
C GLU A 25 -1.58 11.35 -0.73
N GLN A 26 -2.52 10.51 -0.31
CA GLN A 26 -3.66 10.95 0.47
C GLN A 26 -3.29 11.03 1.97
N GLY A 27 -3.69 12.09 2.67
CA GLY A 27 -3.57 12.21 4.12
C GLY A 27 -4.79 11.66 4.85
N LEU A 28 -4.70 11.59 6.19
CA LEU A 28 -5.75 11.03 7.07
C LEU A 28 -7.13 11.71 6.93
N LEU A 29 -7.14 12.99 6.53
CA LEU A 29 -8.36 13.78 6.33
C LEU A 29 -8.73 13.93 4.85
N GLY A 30 -8.12 13.14 3.96
CA GLY A 30 -8.32 13.22 2.51
C GLY A 30 -7.57 14.37 1.82
N GLU A 31 -6.66 15.04 2.54
CA GLU A 31 -5.77 16.05 1.97
C GLU A 31 -4.78 15.43 0.98
N ARG A 32 -4.35 16.18 -0.05
CA ARG A 32 -3.30 15.76 -0.99
C ARG A 32 -1.95 16.18 -0.43
N ILE A 33 -1.15 15.23 0.02
CA ILE A 33 0.19 15.46 0.56
C ILE A 33 1.21 15.28 -0.57
N PRO A 34 1.97 16.31 -0.95
CA PRO A 34 3.04 16.17 -1.92
C PRO A 34 4.09 15.16 -1.44
N ILE A 35 4.49 14.25 -2.33
CA ILE A 35 5.55 13.28 -2.05
C ILE A 35 6.77 13.56 -2.92
N THR A 36 7.95 13.38 -2.33
CA THR A 36 9.21 13.39 -3.09
C THR A 36 9.43 12.00 -3.66
N VAL A 37 9.65 11.93 -4.97
CA VAL A 37 9.88 10.69 -5.71
C VAL A 37 11.29 10.68 -6.31
N SER A 38 11.79 9.50 -6.65
CA SER A 38 13.07 9.30 -7.35
C SER A 38 12.88 8.49 -8.63
N ASP A 39 13.92 8.45 -9.46
CA ASP A 39 13.96 7.63 -10.68
C ASP A 39 12.80 7.88 -11.65
N VAL A 40 12.39 9.15 -11.77
CA VAL A 40 11.30 9.55 -12.65
C VAL A 40 11.73 9.38 -14.10
N ARG A 41 10.90 8.68 -14.89
CA ARG A 41 11.05 8.59 -16.35
C ARG A 41 9.70 8.80 -17.01
N VAL A 42 9.70 9.61 -18.07
CA VAL A 42 8.55 9.84 -18.93
C VAL A 42 8.91 9.32 -20.30
N PHE A 43 8.12 8.40 -20.84
CA PHE A 43 8.38 7.81 -22.14
C PHE A 43 7.08 7.50 -22.88
N ASN A 44 7.19 7.34 -24.19
CA ASN A 44 6.13 6.85 -25.06
C ASN A 44 6.71 5.84 -26.06
N GLU A 45 5.92 5.45 -27.07
CA GLU A 45 6.37 4.52 -28.13
C GLU A 45 7.60 5.01 -28.90
N THR A 46 7.84 6.32 -28.96
CA THR A 46 8.99 6.91 -29.68
C THR A 46 10.25 7.06 -28.82
N GLY A 47 10.15 6.82 -27.50
CA GLY A 47 11.28 6.83 -26.58
C GLY A 47 11.07 7.74 -25.36
N ASP A 48 12.19 8.04 -24.69
CA ASP A 48 12.22 8.92 -23.52
C ASP A 48 11.89 10.38 -23.91
N VAL A 49 11.15 11.05 -23.05
CA VAL A 49 10.65 12.41 -23.24
C VAL A 49 11.28 13.31 -22.19
N ALA A 50 11.83 14.43 -22.62
CA ALA A 50 12.36 15.44 -21.70
C ALA A 50 11.21 16.04 -20.90
N PHE A 51 11.44 16.22 -19.60
CA PHE A 51 10.51 16.84 -18.66
C PHE A 51 11.25 17.84 -17.79
N ASP A 52 10.53 18.85 -17.33
CA ASP A 52 11.02 19.79 -16.33
C ASP A 52 10.60 19.29 -14.95
N ASP A 53 11.57 19.15 -14.05
CA ASP A 53 11.37 18.63 -12.70
C ASP A 53 11.12 19.77 -11.71
N ALA A 54 10.07 19.63 -10.92
CA ALA A 54 9.76 20.48 -9.78
C ALA A 54 9.59 19.60 -8.53
N VAL A 55 9.61 20.21 -7.35
CA VAL A 55 9.72 19.51 -6.04
C VAL A 55 8.78 18.31 -5.88
N SER A 56 7.55 18.38 -6.41
CA SER A 56 6.54 17.32 -6.32
C SER A 56 5.72 17.16 -7.60
N SER A 57 6.22 17.65 -8.73
CA SER A 57 5.52 17.61 -10.00
C SER A 57 6.48 17.67 -11.16
N ILE A 58 6.09 17.07 -12.27
CA ILE A 58 6.81 17.17 -13.53
C ILE A 58 5.93 17.81 -14.59
N THR A 59 6.54 18.58 -15.47
CA THR A 59 5.88 19.17 -16.64
C THR A 59 6.52 18.64 -17.91
N PHE A 60 5.70 18.28 -18.89
CA PHE A 60 6.12 17.68 -20.15
C PHE A 60 5.22 18.18 -21.30
N PRO A 61 5.64 18.07 -22.57
CA PRO A 61 4.81 18.45 -23.70
C PRO A 61 3.46 17.73 -23.64
N LYS A 62 2.37 18.42 -24.00
CA LYS A 62 1.03 17.84 -23.92
C LYS A 62 0.90 16.60 -24.81
N GLY A 63 0.50 15.47 -24.23
CA GLY A 63 0.38 14.20 -24.97
C GLY A 63 0.00 12.99 -24.11
N THR A 64 0.21 11.80 -24.66
CA THR A 64 0.00 10.51 -23.99
C THR A 64 1.34 9.86 -23.69
N TYR A 65 1.59 9.59 -22.41
CA TYR A 65 2.87 9.09 -21.93
C TYR A 65 2.68 8.06 -20.83
N THR A 66 3.69 7.23 -20.66
CA THR A 66 3.87 6.37 -19.51
C THR A 66 4.91 7.01 -18.59
N ILE A 67 4.53 7.21 -17.33
CA ILE A 67 5.39 7.74 -16.29
C ILE A 67 5.76 6.60 -15.36
N THR A 68 7.04 6.42 -15.09
CA THR A 68 7.54 5.53 -14.04
C THR A 68 8.26 6.33 -12.98
N TYR A 69 8.07 5.99 -11.72
CA TYR A 69 8.73 6.66 -10.60
C TYR A 69 8.83 5.72 -9.39
N THR A 70 9.72 6.07 -8.47
CA THR A 70 9.89 5.39 -7.18
C THR A 70 9.47 6.33 -6.05
N GLY A 71 8.48 5.92 -5.27
CA GLY A 71 7.97 6.67 -4.11
C GLY A 71 8.30 5.96 -2.78
N PRO A 72 8.38 6.69 -1.66
CA PRO A 72 8.52 6.08 -0.34
C PRO A 72 7.21 5.41 0.09
N VAL A 73 7.30 4.31 0.84
CA VAL A 73 6.16 3.73 1.56
C VAL A 73 6.19 4.21 3.00
N ARG A 74 5.06 4.72 3.50
CA ARG A 74 4.90 5.14 4.89
C ARG A 74 4.01 4.17 5.63
N ASP A 75 4.45 3.76 6.83
CA ASP A 75 3.69 2.87 7.72
C ASP A 75 3.21 1.56 7.05
N SER A 76 3.98 1.06 6.08
CA SER A 76 3.63 -0.12 5.28
C SER A 76 2.24 -0.03 4.63
N THR A 77 1.80 1.20 4.34
CA THR A 77 0.50 1.51 3.75
C THR A 77 0.70 2.21 2.42
N LEU A 78 -0.10 1.81 1.43
CA LEU A 78 -0.18 2.43 0.12
C LEU A 78 -1.63 2.80 -0.13
N GLN A 79 -1.83 4.06 -0.49
CA GLN A 79 -3.15 4.57 -0.80
C GLN A 79 -3.10 5.65 -1.86
N ALA A 80 -4.14 5.69 -2.69
CA ALA A 80 -4.33 6.77 -3.63
C ALA A 80 -5.82 7.00 -3.88
N THR A 81 -6.16 8.24 -4.24
CA THR A 81 -7.47 8.63 -4.74
C THR A 81 -7.32 9.31 -6.09
N PHE A 82 -8.22 8.97 -7.01
CA PHE A 82 -8.23 9.41 -8.39
C PHE A 82 -9.53 10.16 -8.69
N ASP A 83 -9.42 11.15 -9.58
CA ASP A 83 -10.58 11.95 -10.02
C ASP A 83 -11.53 11.14 -10.93
N ARG A 84 -11.03 10.05 -11.53
CA ARG A 84 -11.76 9.10 -12.36
C ARG A 84 -11.45 7.66 -11.92
N PRO A 85 -12.33 6.68 -12.23
CA PRO A 85 -12.03 5.27 -11.98
C PRO A 85 -10.85 4.77 -12.82
N TYR A 86 -9.98 3.96 -12.21
CA TYR A 86 -8.86 3.30 -12.89
C TYR A 86 -8.76 1.83 -12.47
N ASP A 87 -8.11 1.04 -13.32
CA ASP A 87 -7.69 -0.31 -12.99
C ASP A 87 -6.32 -0.24 -12.33
N ILE A 88 -6.17 -0.94 -11.21
CA ILE A 88 -5.01 -0.81 -10.33
C ILE A 88 -4.47 -2.19 -10.03
N GLU A 89 -3.16 -2.34 -10.19
CA GLU A 89 -2.43 -3.55 -9.84
C GLU A 89 -1.31 -3.22 -8.85
N LEU A 90 -1.41 -3.83 -7.67
CA LEU A 90 -0.42 -3.71 -6.62
C LEU A 90 0.27 -5.06 -6.41
N ILE A 91 1.55 -5.10 -6.74
CA ILE A 91 2.41 -6.26 -6.52
C ILE A 91 3.18 -6.05 -5.22
N ILE A 92 3.02 -6.96 -4.27
CA ILE A 92 3.66 -6.99 -2.96
C ILE A 92 4.57 -8.23 -2.93
N PRO A 93 5.90 -8.05 -2.87
CA PRO A 93 6.83 -9.15 -2.89
C PRO A 93 6.85 -9.89 -1.54
N SER A 94 7.29 -11.15 -1.59
CA SER A 94 7.71 -11.87 -0.37
C SER A 94 8.80 -11.07 0.36
N PRO A 95 8.83 -11.03 1.71
CA PRO A 95 8.01 -11.79 2.65
C PRO A 95 6.78 -11.04 3.19
N PHE A 96 6.28 -10.02 2.49
CA PHE A 96 5.18 -9.20 3.00
C PHE A 96 3.82 -9.85 2.75
N HIS A 97 2.90 -9.66 3.69
CA HIS A 97 1.54 -10.21 3.64
C HIS A 97 0.49 -9.14 3.92
N VAL A 98 -0.77 -9.41 3.53
CA VAL A 98 -1.92 -8.49 3.72
C VAL A 98 -3.14 -9.15 4.37
N GLU A 99 -3.08 -10.45 4.64
CA GLU A 99 -4.26 -11.27 4.97
C GLU A 99 -4.75 -11.08 6.41
N ASN A 100 -3.83 -10.91 7.35
CA ASN A 100 -4.18 -10.79 8.76
C ASN A 100 -4.94 -9.46 9.02
N PRO A 101 -6.23 -9.50 9.39
CA PRO A 101 -7.04 -8.29 9.52
C PRO A 101 -6.63 -7.38 10.70
N LEU A 102 -5.77 -7.86 11.60
CA LEU A 102 -5.23 -7.06 12.71
C LEU A 102 -3.96 -6.30 12.32
N LEU A 103 -3.31 -6.66 11.21
CA LEU A 103 -2.00 -6.13 10.79
C LEU A 103 -2.03 -5.52 9.39
N GLY A 104 -2.79 -6.13 8.48
CA GLY A 104 -2.98 -5.70 7.12
C GLY A 104 -4.38 -5.14 6.87
N MET A 105 -4.54 -4.56 5.69
CA MET A 105 -5.83 -4.10 5.19
C MET A 105 -5.78 -4.09 3.67
N VAL A 106 -6.90 -4.43 3.04
CA VAL A 106 -7.10 -4.26 1.61
C VAL A 106 -8.48 -3.63 1.43
N SER A 107 -8.55 -2.51 0.70
CA SER A 107 -9.82 -1.83 0.45
C SER A 107 -10.79 -2.72 -0.33
N PRO A 108 -12.11 -2.63 -0.07
CA PRO A 108 -13.10 -3.49 -0.72
C PRO A 108 -13.06 -3.44 -2.26
N GLY A 109 -13.51 -4.51 -2.90
CA GLY A 109 -13.50 -4.64 -4.36
C GLY A 109 -12.16 -5.08 -4.95
N ALA A 110 -11.22 -5.49 -4.10
CA ALA A 110 -9.96 -6.07 -4.53
C ALA A 110 -10.09 -7.57 -4.80
N GLU A 111 -9.42 -8.04 -5.84
CA GLU A 111 -9.06 -9.45 -6.02
C GLU A 111 -7.62 -9.66 -5.52
N ILE A 112 -7.44 -10.64 -4.63
CA ILE A 112 -6.12 -10.99 -4.08
C ILE A 112 -5.69 -12.30 -4.71
N ILE A 113 -4.54 -12.29 -5.37
CA ILE A 113 -3.94 -13.46 -6.02
C ILE A 113 -2.56 -13.65 -5.38
N GLU A 114 -2.34 -14.80 -4.74
CA GLU A 114 -1.02 -15.16 -4.23
C GLU A 114 -0.38 -16.22 -5.11
N GLU A 115 0.81 -15.92 -5.65
CA GLU A 115 1.57 -16.84 -6.49
C GLU A 115 3.06 -16.78 -6.13
N ASN A 116 3.66 -17.94 -5.86
CA ASN A 116 5.08 -18.07 -5.50
C ASN A 116 5.51 -17.13 -4.34
N GLY A 117 4.63 -16.89 -3.38
CA GLY A 117 4.87 -16.01 -2.22
C GLY A 117 4.84 -14.51 -2.54
N THR A 118 4.47 -14.14 -3.76
CA THR A 118 4.17 -12.75 -4.14
C THR A 118 2.66 -12.56 -4.12
N VAL A 119 2.21 -11.48 -3.49
CA VAL A 119 0.80 -11.13 -3.42
C VAL A 119 0.52 -10.04 -4.44
N THR A 120 -0.38 -10.33 -5.37
CA THR A 120 -0.89 -9.38 -6.36
C THR A 120 -2.31 -9.01 -5.97
N VAL A 121 -2.54 -7.72 -5.73
CA VAL A 121 -3.85 -7.17 -5.39
C VAL A 121 -4.32 -6.32 -6.55
N ARG A 122 -5.50 -6.64 -7.08
CA ARG A 122 -6.08 -6.00 -8.26
C ARG A 122 -7.40 -5.34 -7.93
N TRP A 123 -7.59 -4.12 -8.40
CA TRP A 123 -8.87 -3.44 -8.36
C TRP A 123 -9.28 -3.03 -9.77
N GLU A 124 -10.54 -3.23 -10.10
CA GLU A 124 -11.11 -2.83 -11.40
C GLU A 124 -12.01 -1.61 -11.21
N GLN A 125 -11.79 -0.57 -12.01
CA GLN A 125 -12.62 0.64 -12.06
C GLN A 125 -12.87 1.29 -10.68
N VAL A 126 -11.82 1.45 -9.87
CA VAL A 126 -11.90 2.11 -8.56
C VAL A 126 -11.41 3.55 -8.59
N ARG A 127 -12.03 4.41 -7.78
CA ARG A 127 -11.58 5.80 -7.58
C ARG A 127 -10.59 5.96 -6.44
N SER A 128 -10.44 4.94 -5.61
CA SER A 128 -9.51 4.95 -4.50
C SER A 128 -9.15 3.53 -4.15
N PHE A 129 -7.92 3.33 -3.71
CA PHE A 129 -7.50 2.08 -3.10
C PHE A 129 -6.69 2.37 -1.84
N GLU A 130 -6.72 1.42 -0.92
CA GLU A 130 -5.84 1.40 0.24
C GLU A 130 -5.40 -0.04 0.47
N SER A 131 -4.10 -0.23 0.66
CA SER A 131 -3.54 -1.51 1.05
C SER A 131 -2.47 -1.30 2.10
N ARG A 132 -2.63 -1.98 3.23
CA ARG A 132 -1.64 -2.08 4.30
C ARG A 132 -1.08 -3.49 4.32
N PHE A 133 0.23 -3.59 4.25
CA PHE A 133 0.97 -4.83 4.33
C PHE A 133 1.80 -4.90 5.61
N TYR A 134 2.24 -6.10 5.98
CA TYR A 134 3.05 -6.34 7.16
C TYR A 134 4.12 -7.38 6.88
N ASP A 135 5.22 -7.29 7.63
CA ASP A 135 6.28 -8.30 7.62
C ASP A 135 5.97 -9.46 8.59
N PRO A 136 6.57 -10.65 8.41
CA PRO A 136 6.31 -11.81 9.27
C PRO A 136 6.70 -11.58 10.73
N GLY A 137 7.62 -10.66 11.01
CA GLY A 137 8.02 -10.31 12.38
C GLY A 137 6.90 -9.65 13.16
N ARG A 138 6.10 -8.79 12.52
CA ARG A 138 4.89 -8.19 13.13
C ARG A 138 3.85 -9.25 13.47
N GLU A 139 3.68 -10.26 12.62
CA GLU A 139 2.76 -11.37 12.90
C GLU A 139 3.22 -12.22 14.07
N GLN A 140 4.52 -12.54 14.12
CA GLN A 140 5.09 -13.25 15.26
C GLN A 140 4.93 -12.46 16.57
N ALA A 141 5.14 -11.14 16.53
CA ALA A 141 4.94 -10.28 17.68
C ALA A 141 3.47 -10.27 18.14
N LEU A 142 2.51 -10.24 17.20
CA LEU A 142 1.08 -10.30 17.51
C LEU A 142 0.71 -11.63 18.19
N ILE A 143 1.24 -12.75 17.70
CA ILE A 143 1.00 -14.08 18.29
C ILE A 143 1.55 -14.15 19.73
N ILE A 144 2.76 -13.65 19.95
CA ILE A 144 3.38 -13.60 21.28
C ILE A 144 2.53 -12.75 22.22
N PHE A 145 2.12 -11.56 21.76
CA PHE A 145 1.27 -10.64 22.51
C PHE A 145 -0.06 -11.31 22.89
N GLY A 146 -0.76 -11.90 21.93
CA GLY A 146 -2.04 -12.59 22.17
C GLY A 146 -1.89 -13.75 23.15
N THR A 147 -0.83 -14.55 23.00
CA THR A 147 -0.56 -15.69 23.90
C THR A 147 -0.34 -15.23 25.34
N PHE A 148 0.43 -14.17 25.53
CA PHE A 148 0.68 -13.59 26.86
C PHE A 148 -0.62 -13.14 27.53
N TRP A 149 -1.48 -12.42 26.80
CA TRP A 149 -2.77 -11.96 27.34
C TRP A 149 -3.72 -13.10 27.66
N ILE A 150 -3.80 -14.13 26.81
CA ILE A 150 -4.63 -15.30 27.08
C ILE A 150 -4.17 -16.02 28.35
N ALA A 151 -2.86 -16.22 28.52
CA ALA A 151 -2.30 -16.84 29.72
C ALA A 151 -2.60 -16.02 30.99
N LEU A 152 -2.46 -14.69 30.91
CA LEU A 152 -2.79 -13.78 32.02
C LEU A 152 -4.28 -13.83 32.36
N CYS A 153 -5.15 -13.77 31.35
CA CYS A 153 -6.59 -13.90 31.52
C CYS A 153 -6.95 -15.23 32.18
N ALA A 154 -6.38 -16.35 31.73
CA ALA A 154 -6.63 -17.67 32.31
C ALA A 154 -6.21 -17.73 33.78
N LEU A 155 -5.06 -17.15 34.14
CA LEU A 155 -4.55 -17.12 35.52
C LEU A 155 -5.52 -16.42 36.48
N PHE A 156 -6.21 -15.36 36.03
CA PHE A 156 -7.15 -14.61 36.87
C PHE A 156 -8.59 -15.14 36.78
N LEU A 157 -9.08 -15.47 35.58
CA LEU A 157 -10.47 -15.90 35.36
C LEU A 157 -10.74 -17.31 35.85
N VAL A 158 -9.80 -18.26 35.67
CA VAL A 158 -10.01 -19.65 36.09
C VAL A 158 -10.26 -19.76 37.61
N PRO A 159 -9.41 -19.21 38.51
CA PRO A 159 -9.69 -19.28 39.93
C PRO A 159 -10.93 -18.48 40.34
N TYR A 160 -11.18 -17.32 39.73
CA TYR A 160 -12.38 -16.52 39.98
C TYR A 160 -13.67 -17.30 39.66
N LEU A 161 -13.72 -17.96 38.50
CA LEU A 161 -14.86 -18.79 38.09
C LEU A 161 -15.02 -20.03 38.97
N LEU A 162 -13.92 -20.67 39.40
CA LEU A 162 -13.98 -21.80 40.34
C LEU A 162 -14.51 -21.39 41.72
N MET A 163 -14.19 -20.19 42.18
CA MET A 163 -14.66 -19.66 43.47
C MET A 163 -16.16 -19.34 43.43
N ASN A 164 -16.67 -18.80 42.32
CA ASN A 164 -18.11 -18.52 42.14
C ASN A 164 -18.98 -19.77 41.93
N ARG A 165 -18.41 -20.95 41.62
CA ARG A 165 -19.18 -22.21 41.52
C ARG A 165 -19.34 -22.93 42.87
N ARG A 166 -18.70 -22.44 43.93
CA ARG A 166 -18.79 -22.97 45.30
C ARG A 166 -19.71 -22.16 46.22
N SER A 167 -20.31 -21.08 45.73
CA SER A 167 -21.38 -20.32 46.40
C SER A 167 -22.71 -20.56 45.71
#